data_AF-F9S2N1-F1
#
_entry.id   AF-F9S2N1-F1
#
_cell.length_a   1.000
_cell.length_b   1.000
_cell.length_c   1.000
_cell.angle_alpha   90.00
_cell.angle_beta   90.00
_cell.angle_gamma   90.00
#
_symmetry.space_group_name_H-M   'P 1'
#
loop_
_entity.id
_entity.type
_entity.pdbx_description
1 polymer ?
#
loop_
_entity_poly.entity_id
_entity_poly.type
_entity_poly.pdbx_seq_one_letter_code
_entity_poly.pdbx_strand_id
1 'polypeptide(L)'
;YAPTLRKKLRRHQFIRSDSSWQLDETYVKVKGKWHYLYRAINKQGETLDFYFSHKRNKDAAYQFLRRCLRYYDLDNQPKTLNTDKHSSYANGIARLKKEGRLRVDVEHRQVKCLNNGIES
;
A
#
# COMPACT_ATOMS: atom_id res chain seq x y z
N TYR A 1 -17.91 3.09 7.80
CA TYR A 1 -16.75 3.60 7.05
C TYR A 1 -17.24 4.19 5.73
N ALA A 2 -17.11 5.50 5.56
CA ALA A 2 -17.84 6.28 4.55
C ALA A 2 -17.30 6.08 3.10
N PRO A 3 -18.11 5.56 2.16
CA PRO A 3 -17.71 5.36 0.76
C PRO A 3 -17.50 6.67 -0.02
N THR A 4 -18.02 7.79 0.49
CA THR A 4 -17.94 9.12 -0.12
C THR A 4 -16.54 9.73 -0.06
N LEU A 5 -15.80 9.54 1.05
CA LEU A 5 -14.41 10.00 1.17
C LEU A 5 -13.50 9.29 0.16
N ARG A 6 -13.73 7.97 -0.03
CA ARG A 6 -13.03 7.15 -1.03
C ARG A 6 -13.27 7.62 -2.46
N LYS A 7 -14.49 8.05 -2.79
CA LYS A 7 -14.85 8.42 -4.17
C LYS A 7 -14.19 9.74 -4.63
N LYS A 8 -14.05 10.72 -3.71
CA LYS A 8 -13.41 12.01 -4.02
C LYS A 8 -11.89 11.91 -4.21
N LEU A 9 -11.20 11.17 -3.33
CA LEU A 9 -9.75 10.91 -3.47
C LEU A 9 -9.42 10.23 -4.81
N ARG A 10 -10.31 9.31 -5.26
CA ARG A 10 -10.11 8.53 -6.48
C ARG A 10 -10.25 9.29 -7.80
N ARG A 11 -10.91 10.45 -7.85
CA ARG A 11 -11.13 11.13 -9.15
C ARG A 11 -9.97 12.03 -9.56
N HIS A 12 -9.16 12.48 -8.59
CA HIS A 12 -7.98 13.32 -8.85
C HIS A 12 -6.64 12.55 -8.82
N GLN A 13 -6.55 11.46 -8.04
CA GLN A 13 -5.31 10.67 -7.89
C GLN A 13 -4.96 9.77 -9.09
N PHE A 14 -5.93 9.46 -9.96
CA PHE A 14 -5.78 8.47 -11.03
C PHE A 14 -5.40 9.08 -12.39
N ILE A 15 -5.09 10.38 -12.43
CA ILE A 15 -4.78 11.11 -13.67
C ILE A 15 -3.27 11.06 -14.00
N ARG A 16 -2.42 10.65 -13.06
CA ARG A 16 -0.98 10.50 -13.31
C ARG A 16 -0.54 9.08 -13.01
N SER A 17 0.03 8.42 -14.02
CA SER A 17 0.71 7.13 -13.87
C SER A 17 1.96 7.32 -13.00
N ASP A 18 1.75 7.46 -11.69
CA ASP A 18 2.85 7.57 -10.76
C ASP A 18 3.58 6.24 -10.73
N SER A 19 4.75 6.25 -11.36
CA SER A 19 5.58 5.07 -11.57
C SER A 19 6.09 4.45 -10.27
N SER A 20 5.93 5.11 -9.12
CA SER A 20 6.47 4.68 -7.84
C SER A 20 5.45 4.87 -6.72
N TRP A 21 5.19 3.79 -5.98
CA TRP A 21 4.37 3.83 -4.77
C TRP A 21 5.23 3.58 -3.54
N GLN A 22 4.86 4.22 -2.44
CA GLN A 22 5.38 3.96 -1.11
C GLN A 22 4.34 3.21 -0.29
N LEU A 23 4.72 2.03 0.19
CA LEU A 23 3.93 1.14 1.00
C LEU A 23 4.44 1.18 2.44
N ASP A 24 3.57 1.60 3.33
CA ASP A 24 3.86 1.83 4.73
C ASP A 24 3.06 0.85 5.61
N GLU A 25 3.66 0.41 6.72
CA GLU A 25 3.06 -0.45 7.74
C GLU A 25 3.35 0.20 9.09
N THR A 26 2.31 0.71 9.76
CA THR A 26 2.45 1.38 11.07
C THR A 26 1.39 0.88 12.04
N TYR A 27 1.56 1.16 13.33
CA TYR A 27 0.64 0.76 14.38
C TYR A 27 -0.14 1.97 14.88
N VAL A 28 -1.47 1.88 14.86
CA VAL A 28 -2.36 3.00 15.22
C VAL A 28 -3.43 2.54 16.20
N LYS A 29 -3.77 3.41 17.14
CA LYS A 29 -4.82 3.16 18.13
C LYS A 29 -6.16 3.70 17.62
N VAL A 30 -7.12 2.81 17.37
CA VAL A 30 -8.48 3.14 16.92
C VAL A 30 -9.46 2.69 18.00
N LYS A 31 -10.22 3.64 18.57
CA LYS A 31 -11.21 3.37 19.63
C LYS A 31 -10.63 2.56 20.81
N GLY A 32 -9.42 2.93 21.26
CA GLY A 32 -8.77 2.29 22.39
C GLY A 32 -8.04 0.97 22.06
N LYS A 33 -8.25 0.40 20.87
CA LYS A 33 -7.59 -0.84 20.43
C LYS A 33 -6.50 -0.53 19.43
N TRP A 34 -5.42 -1.27 19.49
CA TRP A 34 -4.35 -1.11 18.55
C TRP A 34 -4.53 -1.96 17.30
N HIS A 35 -4.21 -1.40 16.14
CA HIS A 35 -4.33 -2.03 14.84
C HIS A 35 -3.10 -1.74 13.98
N TYR A 36 -2.74 -2.69 13.15
CA TYR A 36 -1.79 -2.47 12.05
C TYR A 36 -2.49 -1.77 10.91
N LEU A 37 -1.92 -0.65 10.48
CA LEU A 37 -2.34 0.15 9.36
C LEU A 37 -1.37 -0.07 8.20
N TYR A 38 -1.92 -0.57 7.10
CA TYR A 38 -1.27 -0.67 5.81
C TYR A 38 -1.71 0.53 4.98
N ARG A 39 -0.78 1.28 4.40
CA ARG A 39 -1.07 2.47 3.60
C ARG A 39 -0.25 2.47 2.32
N ALA A 40 -0.87 2.89 1.23
CA ALA A 40 -0.22 3.09 -0.07
C ALA A 40 -0.29 4.58 -0.41
N ILE A 41 0.86 5.15 -0.76
CA ILE A 41 1.03 6.58 -1.07
C ILE A 41 1.71 6.67 -2.43
N ASN A 42 1.29 7.61 -3.29
CA ASN A 42 2.01 7.92 -4.52
C ASN A 42 3.22 8.84 -4.24
N LYS A 43 3.98 9.14 -5.29
CA LYS A 43 5.17 10.01 -5.20
C LYS A 43 4.84 11.45 -4.74
N GLN A 44 3.60 11.88 -4.92
CA GLN A 44 3.08 13.21 -4.62
C GLN A 44 2.64 13.33 -3.15
N GLY A 45 2.75 12.24 -2.38
CA GLY A 45 2.31 12.22 -0.98
C GLY A 45 0.80 11.98 -0.83
N GLU A 46 0.08 11.67 -1.91
CA GLU A 46 -1.34 11.37 -1.86
C GLU A 46 -1.57 9.92 -1.46
N THR A 47 -2.45 9.71 -0.47
CA THR A 47 -2.82 8.37 -0.03
C THR A 47 -3.79 7.73 -1.01
N LEU A 48 -3.38 6.61 -1.62
CA LEU A 48 -4.14 5.84 -2.60
C LEU A 48 -5.22 4.97 -1.93
N ASP A 49 -4.83 4.19 -0.92
CA ASP A 49 -5.74 3.40 -0.09
C ASP A 49 -5.08 3.06 1.26
N PHE A 50 -5.91 2.62 2.21
CA PHE A 50 -5.49 2.15 3.52
C PHE A 50 -6.28 0.90 3.93
N TYR A 51 -5.66 0.07 4.79
CA TYR A 51 -6.25 -1.16 5.30
C TYR A 51 -5.83 -1.41 6.74
N PHE A 52 -6.78 -1.83 7.56
CA PHE A 52 -6.57 -2.13 8.97
C PHE A 52 -6.57 -3.64 9.20
N SER A 53 -5.61 -4.12 10.00
CA SER A 53 -5.57 -5.49 10.50
C SER A 53 -5.35 -5.50 12.01
N HIS A 54 -5.92 -6.47 12.71
CA HIS A 54 -5.68 -6.66 14.14
C HIS A 54 -4.28 -7.23 14.42
N LYS A 55 -3.69 -7.93 13.46
CA LYS A 55 -2.37 -8.56 13.57
C LYS A 55 -1.53 -8.24 12.33
N ARG A 56 -0.22 -8.17 12.51
CA ARG A 56 0.73 -8.12 11.40
C ARG A 56 0.66 -9.45 10.65
N ASN A 57 0.15 -9.41 9.42
CA ASN A 57 -0.05 -10.62 8.63
C ASN A 57 0.36 -10.39 7.17
N LYS A 58 1.12 -11.34 6.62
CA LYS A 58 1.46 -11.41 5.19
C LYS A 58 0.20 -11.49 4.32
N ASP A 59 -0.84 -12.18 4.77
CA ASP A 59 -2.13 -12.22 4.07
C ASP A 59 -2.82 -10.85 4.06
N ALA A 60 -2.73 -10.08 5.15
CA ALA A 60 -3.27 -8.72 5.20
C ALA A 60 -2.57 -7.81 4.19
N ALA A 61 -1.24 -7.91 4.10
CA ALA A 61 -0.45 -7.19 3.10
C ALA A 61 -0.82 -7.60 1.66
N TYR A 62 -0.99 -8.90 1.40
CA TYR A 62 -1.47 -9.40 0.11
C TYR A 62 -2.87 -8.88 -0.24
N GLN A 63 -3.84 -8.99 0.67
CA GLN A 63 -5.21 -8.55 0.46
C GLN A 63 -5.29 -7.04 0.23
N PHE A 64 -4.50 -6.26 0.97
CA PHE A 64 -4.38 -4.84 0.77
C PHE A 64 -3.82 -4.50 -0.62
N LEU A 65 -2.67 -5.07 -1.00
CA LEU A 65 -2.09 -4.83 -2.31
C LEU A 65 -3.01 -5.26 -3.45
N ARG A 66 -3.63 -6.45 -3.34
CA ARG A 66 -4.62 -6.93 -4.30
C ARG A 66 -5.79 -5.97 -4.45
N ARG A 67 -6.25 -5.39 -3.34
CA ARG A 67 -7.33 -4.38 -3.34
C ARG A 67 -6.89 -3.10 -4.03
N CYS A 68 -5.67 -2.62 -3.77
CA CYS A 68 -5.13 -1.43 -4.42
C CYS A 68 -5.03 -1.64 -5.94
N LEU A 69 -4.43 -2.75 -6.37
CA LEU A 69 -4.17 -3.05 -7.78
C LEU A 69 -5.44 -3.37 -8.57
N ARG A 70 -6.54 -3.82 -7.93
CA ARG A 70 -7.82 -4.12 -8.62
C ARG A 70 -8.35 -2.95 -9.45
N TYR A 71 -7.97 -1.72 -9.12
CA TYR A 71 -8.45 -0.52 -9.80
C TYR A 71 -7.54 -0.07 -10.96
N TYR A 72 -6.45 -0.77 -11.22
CA TYR A 72 -5.47 -0.43 -12.24
C TYR A 72 -5.31 -1.59 -13.21
N ASP A 73 -5.44 -1.29 -14.51
CA ASP A 73 -4.97 -2.20 -15.55
C ASP A 73 -3.47 -2.42 -15.41
N LEU A 74 -2.96 -3.56 -15.89
CA LEU A 74 -1.55 -3.93 -15.74
C LEU A 74 -0.60 -2.83 -16.22
N ASP A 75 -0.88 -2.19 -17.35
CA ASP A 75 -0.07 -1.09 -17.89
C ASP A 75 -0.07 0.19 -17.03
N ASN A 76 -1.12 0.37 -16.22
CA ASN A 76 -1.30 1.52 -15.34
C ASN A 76 -0.85 1.25 -13.89
N GLN A 77 -0.26 0.07 -13.63
CA GLN A 77 0.32 -0.26 -12.33
C GLN A 77 1.66 0.46 -12.11
N PRO A 78 2.08 0.64 -10.83
CA PRO A 78 3.38 1.24 -10.53
C PRO A 78 4.53 0.38 -11.06
N LYS A 79 5.57 1.03 -11.55
CA LYS A 79 6.84 0.37 -11.92
C LYS A 79 7.69 0.03 -10.71
N THR A 80 7.54 0.75 -9.61
CA THR A 80 8.33 0.56 -8.38
C THR A 80 7.42 0.56 -7.16
N LEU A 81 7.61 -0.44 -6.30
CA LEU A 81 7.01 -0.53 -4.96
C LEU A 81 8.11 -0.35 -3.93
N ASN A 82 8.05 0.73 -3.16
CA ASN A 82 8.96 0.96 -2.04
C ASN A 82 8.28 0.49 -0.75
N THR A 83 8.96 -0.33 0.03
CA THR A 83 8.48 -0.81 1.32
C THR A 83 9.54 -0.60 2.39
N ASP A 84 9.17 -0.55 3.67
CA ASP A 84 10.16 -0.64 4.73
C ASP A 84 10.87 -2.02 4.75
N LYS A 85 12.10 -2.06 5.29
CA LYS A 85 12.91 -3.29 5.45
C LYS A 85 12.21 -4.35 6.28
N HIS A 86 11.43 -3.95 7.29
CA HIS A 86 10.68 -4.87 8.15
C HIS A 86 9.24 -5.07 7.66
N SER A 87 8.95 -5.00 6.35
CA SER A 87 7.57 -5.07 5.88
C SER A 87 7.06 -6.50 5.58
N SER A 88 5.76 -6.72 5.84
CA SER A 88 5.04 -7.95 5.48
C SER A 88 4.78 -8.08 3.96
N TYR A 89 5.16 -7.07 3.18
CA TYR A 89 4.80 -6.91 1.76
C TYR A 89 5.54 -7.84 0.81
N ALA A 90 6.77 -8.26 1.11
CA ALA A 90 7.58 -9.07 0.20
C ALA A 90 6.86 -10.34 -0.26
N ASN A 91 6.20 -11.05 0.68
CA ASN A 91 5.43 -12.24 0.35
C ASN A 91 4.18 -11.93 -0.50
N GLY A 92 3.48 -10.83 -0.19
CA GLY A 92 2.32 -10.39 -0.95
C GLY A 92 2.68 -9.99 -2.38
N ILE A 93 3.79 -9.28 -2.57
CA ILE A 93 4.30 -8.88 -3.90
C ILE A 93 4.68 -10.12 -4.71
N ALA A 94 5.46 -11.04 -4.14
CA ALA A 94 5.85 -12.28 -4.82
C ALA A 94 4.63 -13.11 -5.26
N ARG A 95 3.63 -13.24 -4.37
CA ARG A 95 2.38 -13.93 -4.68
C ARG A 95 1.59 -13.24 -5.80
N LEU A 96 1.49 -11.91 -5.77
CA LEU A 96 0.76 -11.15 -6.80
C LEU A 96 1.42 -11.24 -8.18
N LYS A 97 2.76 -11.26 -8.23
CA LYS A 97 3.49 -11.52 -9.48
C LYS A 97 3.19 -12.92 -10.02
N LYS A 98 3.22 -13.93 -9.16
CA LYS A 98 2.90 -15.32 -9.53
C LYS A 98 1.46 -15.48 -10.04
N GLU A 99 0.51 -14.74 -9.46
CA GLU A 99 -0.89 -14.73 -9.86
C GLU A 99 -1.17 -13.87 -11.11
N GLY A 100 -0.16 -13.21 -11.69
CA GLY A 100 -0.33 -12.31 -12.84
C GLY A 100 -1.13 -11.03 -12.54
N ARG A 101 -1.32 -10.69 -11.25
CA ARG A 101 -2.04 -9.49 -10.82
C ARG A 101 -1.14 -8.28 -10.65
N LEU A 102 0.17 -8.51 -10.55
CA LEU A 102 1.21 -7.50 -10.56
C LEU A 102 2.20 -7.85 -11.66
N ARG A 103 2.65 -6.86 -12.43
CA ARG A 103 3.64 -7.14 -13.49
C ARG A 103 4.95 -7.69 -12.89
N VAL A 104 5.57 -8.61 -13.62
CA VAL A 104 6.80 -9.28 -13.16
C VAL A 104 7.97 -8.30 -13.09
N ASP A 105 7.98 -7.30 -13.98
CA ASP A 105 9.00 -6.25 -14.08
C ASP A 105 8.87 -5.14 -13.03
N VAL A 106 7.83 -5.15 -12.18
CA VAL A 106 7.73 -4.20 -11.07
C VAL A 106 8.91 -4.40 -10.12
N GLU A 107 9.68 -3.34 -9.90
CA GLU A 107 10.78 -3.36 -8.94
C GLU A 107 10.24 -3.25 -7.51
N HIS A 108 10.66 -4.17 -6.65
CA HIS A 108 10.41 -4.06 -5.21
C HIS A 108 11.68 -3.56 -4.53
N ARG A 109 11.62 -2.37 -3.94
CA ARG A 109 12.73 -1.76 -3.21
C ARG A 109 12.42 -1.67 -1.73
N GLN A 110 13.32 -2.20 -0.91
CA GLN A 110 13.25 -2.01 0.53
C GLN A 110 14.00 -0.74 0.90
N VAL A 111 13.27 0.35 1.08
CA VAL A 111 13.85 1.64 1.47
C VAL A 111 13.64 1.78 2.97
N LYS A 112 14.72 2.07 3.71
CA LYS A 112 14.60 2.44 5.12
C LYS A 112 13.85 3.77 5.17
N CYS A 113 12.57 3.77 5.53
CA CYS A 113 11.93 5.02 5.88
C CYS A 113 12.58 5.50 7.18
N LEU A 114 13.07 6.74 7.19
CA LEU A 114 13.35 7.41 8.45
C LEU A 114 11.99 7.57 9.13
N ASN A 115 11.73 6.72 10.12
CA ASN A 115 10.59 6.89 11.02
C ASN A 115 10.74 8.26 11.69
N ASN A 116 10.23 9.31 11.07
CA ASN A 116 10.05 10.57 11.76
C ASN A 116 8.99 10.33 12.83
N GLY A 117 9.42 10.49 14.08
CA GLY A 117 8.74 10.09 15.31
C GLY A 117 7.26 10.40 15.36
N ILE A 118 6.46 9.34 15.53
CA ILE A 118 5.24 9.40 16.32
C ILE A 118 5.38 8.32 17.41
N GLU A 119 6.35 8.57 18.28
CA GLU A 119 6.33 8.17 19.68
C GLU A 119 6.29 9.48 20.48
N SER A 120 5.08 9.97 20.75
CA SER A 120 4.72 10.81 21.90
C SER A 120 3.21 10.74 22.09
#